data_AF-A0A350M561-F1
#
_entry.id   AF-A0A350M561-F1
#
_cell.length_a   1.000
_cell.length_b   1.000
_cell.length_c   1.000
_cell.angle_alpha   90.00
_cell.angle_beta   90.00
_cell.angle_gamma   90.00
#
_symmetry.space_group_name_H-M   'P 1'
#
loop_
_entity.id
_entity.type
_entity.pdbx_description
1 polymer ?
#
loop_
_entity_poly.entity_id
_entity_poly.type
_entity_poly.pdbx_seq_one_letter_code
_entity_poly.pdbx_strand_id
1 'polypeptide(L)'
;MKRVLLFVTASVASIGLFAQSMVSTTPSNRNVVIEDLTGINCGYCPDGALRADQVKASAPDRVVIISNHAGSYATPNYSSHPNSLDFRTTEGSSINSLSSPTGYPAGNVNRMVTSFAMTPGKTAMSRGSWATVASQVFDLPSPLNLAIEAHYITGTNKIYVHVEGYYTSNGTGDDYLTVAVLQDNIDGYQSDYGSPYLYPARIQPNGDYRQMDVLRKYLTTPVLGQKISTTAAKSFFEWTQEYTPAQIGPDVAVVIDDMKIAVFMTEDAGFTEIITATVADVEERPVGINETNALNDLSIYPNPFQNNATIDFNLDKSQEIAVNFFDVTGKVVQSVPSTVYNVGNHKINLDGTNLQSGVYYVNIVAEDGIMTRKVVLNK
;
A
#
# COMPACT_ATOMS: atom_id res chain seq x y z
N MET A 1 -60.06 -25.84 32.19
CA MET A 1 -59.50 -24.90 31.21
C MET A 1 -58.15 -24.40 31.73
N LYS A 2 -57.03 -24.98 31.28
CA LYS A 2 -55.67 -24.50 31.59
C LYS A 2 -55.07 -24.00 30.28
N ARG A 3 -54.79 -22.69 30.19
CA ARG A 3 -54.10 -22.09 29.03
C ARG A 3 -52.60 -22.25 29.26
N VAL A 4 -51.95 -23.04 28.41
CA VAL A 4 -50.49 -23.16 28.34
C VAL A 4 -50.00 -22.03 27.44
N LEU A 5 -49.21 -21.10 27.99
CA LEU A 5 -48.58 -20.03 27.24
C LEU A 5 -47.31 -20.59 26.59
N LEU A 6 -47.27 -20.64 25.27
CA LEU A 6 -46.10 -21.07 24.50
C LEU A 6 -45.16 -19.86 24.36
N PHE A 7 -44.02 -19.86 25.04
CA PHE A 7 -42.94 -18.91 24.79
C PHE A 7 -42.17 -19.35 23.55
N VAL A 8 -42.35 -18.62 22.45
CA VAL A 8 -41.50 -18.73 21.25
C VAL A 8 -40.32 -17.79 21.46
N THR A 9 -39.18 -18.32 21.86
CA THR A 9 -37.90 -17.62 21.80
C THR A 9 -37.46 -17.54 20.35
N ALA A 10 -37.64 -16.37 19.74
CA ALA A 10 -37.02 -16.05 18.46
C ALA A 10 -35.52 -15.82 18.68
N SER A 11 -34.71 -16.82 18.36
CA SER A 11 -33.26 -16.69 18.26
C SER A 11 -32.97 -15.75 17.09
N VAL A 12 -32.55 -14.52 17.39
CA VAL A 12 -31.96 -13.61 16.40
C VAL A 12 -30.60 -14.22 16.05
N ALA A 13 -30.55 -14.94 14.93
CA ALA A 13 -29.28 -15.30 14.31
C ALA A 13 -28.61 -13.99 13.88
N SER A 14 -27.56 -13.60 14.58
CA SER A 14 -26.64 -12.55 14.17
C SER A 14 -26.01 -12.99 12.85
N ILE A 15 -26.60 -12.52 11.75
CA ILE A 15 -25.96 -12.58 10.43
C ILE A 15 -24.77 -11.62 10.55
N GLY A 16 -23.60 -12.17 10.84
CA GLY A 16 -22.34 -11.46 10.65
C GLY A 16 -22.28 -11.09 9.17
N LEU A 17 -22.32 -9.78 8.89
CA LEU A 17 -21.89 -9.26 7.60
C LEU A 17 -20.39 -9.56 7.50
N PHE A 18 -20.04 -10.70 6.92
CA PHE A 18 -18.67 -10.95 6.49
C PHE A 18 -18.40 -9.93 5.38
N ALA A 19 -17.42 -9.06 5.61
CA ALA A 19 -16.84 -8.28 4.51
C ALA A 19 -16.44 -9.27 3.39
N GLN A 20 -16.76 -8.93 2.15
CA GLN A 20 -16.40 -9.76 1.01
C GLN A 20 -14.87 -9.76 0.88
N SER A 21 -14.24 -10.93 0.94
CA SER A 21 -12.80 -11.08 0.73
C SER A 21 -12.41 -10.51 -0.64
N MET A 22 -11.30 -9.77 -0.68
CA MET A 22 -10.76 -9.17 -1.89
C MET A 22 -9.97 -10.16 -2.75
N VAL A 23 -9.44 -11.22 -2.15
CA VAL A 23 -8.69 -12.25 -2.90
C VAL A 23 -9.62 -13.19 -3.66
N SER A 24 -9.32 -13.41 -4.94
CA SER A 24 -10.03 -14.37 -5.76
C SER A 24 -9.85 -15.80 -5.23
N THR A 25 -10.91 -16.59 -5.24
CA THR A 25 -10.86 -18.03 -4.92
C THR A 25 -10.81 -18.91 -6.16
N THR A 26 -10.78 -18.32 -7.35
CA THR A 26 -10.72 -19.04 -8.63
C THR A 26 -9.27 -19.35 -9.00
N PRO A 27 -8.90 -20.61 -9.31
CA PRO A 27 -7.55 -20.95 -9.75
C PRO A 27 -7.06 -20.04 -10.88
N SER A 28 -5.80 -19.62 -10.80
CA SER A 28 -5.14 -18.78 -11.81
C SER A 28 -3.72 -19.27 -12.07
N ASN A 29 -3.14 -18.78 -13.17
CA ASN A 29 -1.72 -19.00 -13.46
C ASN A 29 -0.87 -17.93 -12.79
N ARG A 30 0.41 -18.22 -12.61
CA ARG A 30 1.37 -17.33 -11.95
C ARG A 30 1.41 -15.96 -12.62
N ASN A 31 1.50 -14.92 -11.81
CA ASN A 31 1.89 -13.59 -12.29
C ASN A 31 3.41 -13.48 -12.34
N VAL A 32 3.89 -12.62 -13.24
CA VAL A 32 5.31 -12.38 -13.46
C VAL A 32 5.83 -11.34 -12.49
N VAL A 33 7.01 -11.59 -11.93
CA VAL A 33 7.82 -10.59 -11.23
C VAL A 33 9.12 -10.42 -11.99
N ILE A 34 9.46 -9.18 -12.33
CA ILE A 34 10.77 -8.80 -12.84
C ILE A 34 11.47 -7.99 -11.76
N GLU A 35 12.41 -8.62 -11.06
CA GLU A 35 13.37 -7.90 -10.22
C GLU A 35 14.48 -7.36 -11.13
N ASP A 36 14.34 -6.13 -11.61
CA ASP A 36 15.29 -5.44 -12.50
C ASP A 36 16.52 -4.99 -11.70
N LEU A 37 17.64 -5.66 -11.90
CA LEU A 37 18.93 -5.32 -11.31
C LEU A 37 19.56 -4.21 -12.17
N THR A 38 19.59 -3.00 -11.60
CA THR A 38 19.86 -1.76 -12.35
C THR A 38 20.79 -0.81 -11.59
N GLY A 39 21.16 0.29 -12.22
CA GLY A 39 21.98 1.35 -11.63
C GLY A 39 22.01 2.62 -12.48
N ILE A 40 22.03 3.77 -11.81
CA ILE A 40 22.01 5.09 -12.46
C ILE A 40 23.24 5.37 -13.35
N ASN A 41 24.37 4.69 -13.13
CA ASN A 41 25.56 4.82 -13.98
C ASN A 41 25.64 3.74 -15.08
N CYS A 42 24.64 2.88 -15.20
CA CYS A 42 24.61 1.81 -16.19
C CYS A 42 23.95 2.32 -17.49
N GLY A 43 24.76 2.54 -18.52
CA GLY A 43 24.30 3.13 -19.79
C GLY A 43 23.29 2.29 -20.59
N TYR A 44 23.17 0.98 -20.34
CA TYR A 44 22.17 0.12 -20.98
C TYR A 44 20.93 -0.14 -20.11
N CYS A 45 20.92 0.34 -18.86
CA CYS A 45 19.81 0.10 -17.95
C CYS A 45 18.49 0.74 -18.40
N PRO A 46 18.47 1.86 -19.15
CA PRO A 46 17.25 2.32 -19.81
C PRO A 46 16.63 1.31 -20.79
N ASP A 47 17.42 0.52 -21.53
CA ASP A 47 16.90 -0.58 -22.38
C ASP A 47 16.36 -1.76 -21.55
N GLY A 48 16.91 -1.98 -20.35
CA GLY A 48 16.35 -2.91 -19.38
C GLY A 48 14.93 -2.48 -18.98
N ALA A 49 14.79 -1.25 -18.50
CA ALA A 49 13.51 -0.67 -18.13
C ALA A 49 12.48 -0.71 -19.28
N LEU A 50 12.90 -0.37 -20.51
CA LEU A 50 12.05 -0.47 -21.71
C LEU A 50 11.51 -1.89 -21.90
N ARG A 51 12.36 -2.91 -21.76
CA ARG A 51 11.96 -4.31 -21.95
C ARG A 51 11.05 -4.79 -20.83
N ALA A 52 11.28 -4.37 -19.58
CA ALA A 52 10.36 -4.67 -18.48
C ALA A 52 8.97 -4.08 -18.74
N ASP A 53 8.90 -2.81 -19.18
CA ASP A 53 7.64 -2.15 -19.54
C ASP A 53 6.95 -2.81 -20.73
N GLN A 54 7.70 -3.32 -21.71
CA GLN A 54 7.14 -4.10 -22.82
C GLN A 54 6.54 -5.42 -22.36
N VAL A 55 7.18 -6.12 -21.42
CA VAL A 55 6.61 -7.33 -20.81
C VAL A 55 5.33 -6.98 -20.05
N LYS A 56 5.34 -5.91 -19.23
CA LYS A 56 4.15 -5.43 -18.54
C LYS A 56 3.03 -5.05 -19.50
N ALA A 57 3.33 -4.34 -20.59
CA ALA A 57 2.33 -3.98 -21.60
C ALA A 57 1.66 -5.20 -22.28
N SER A 58 2.34 -6.36 -22.32
CA SER A 58 1.76 -7.60 -22.86
C SER A 58 0.72 -8.26 -21.95
N ALA A 59 0.79 -7.99 -20.64
CA ALA A 59 -0.16 -8.45 -19.64
C ALA A 59 -0.20 -7.50 -18.42
N PRO A 60 -0.83 -6.31 -18.54
CA PRO A 60 -0.69 -5.21 -17.57
C PRO A 60 -0.99 -5.59 -16.12
N ASP A 61 -2.03 -6.41 -15.91
CA ASP A 61 -2.50 -6.80 -14.57
C ASP A 61 -1.78 -8.04 -14.01
N ARG A 62 -0.80 -8.58 -14.75
CA ARG A 62 -0.09 -9.83 -14.40
C ARG A 62 1.41 -9.68 -14.31
N VAL A 63 1.95 -8.46 -14.37
CA VAL A 63 3.39 -8.20 -14.31
C VAL A 63 3.69 -7.15 -13.25
N VAL A 64 4.51 -7.55 -12.29
CA VAL A 64 5.08 -6.69 -11.25
C VAL A 64 6.55 -6.44 -11.60
N ILE A 65 6.96 -5.18 -11.62
CA ILE A 65 8.36 -4.78 -11.83
C ILE A 65 8.88 -4.24 -10.50
N ILE A 66 10.12 -4.57 -10.15
CA ILE A 66 10.82 -4.06 -8.97
C ILE A 66 12.21 -3.63 -9.42
N SER A 67 12.47 -2.33 -9.52
CA SER A 67 13.77 -1.79 -9.90
C SER A 67 14.72 -1.73 -8.70
N ASN A 68 15.62 -2.71 -8.65
CA ASN A 68 16.63 -2.92 -7.63
C ASN A 68 17.93 -2.20 -8.01
N HIS A 69 18.12 -1.01 -7.46
CA HIS A 69 19.38 -0.28 -7.59
C HIS A 69 20.41 -0.84 -6.61
N ALA A 70 21.42 -1.53 -7.14
CA ALA A 70 22.46 -2.16 -6.35
C ALA A 70 23.79 -2.26 -7.10
N GLY A 71 24.84 -2.65 -6.37
CA GLY A 71 26.18 -2.79 -6.94
C GLY A 71 26.86 -1.46 -7.29
N SER A 72 27.96 -1.53 -8.02
CA SER A 72 28.80 -0.36 -8.33
C SER A 72 28.09 0.67 -9.21
N TYR A 73 27.27 0.22 -10.17
CA TYR A 73 26.56 1.11 -11.09
C TYR A 73 25.45 1.94 -10.42
N ALA A 74 24.97 1.53 -9.23
CA ALA A 74 23.95 2.27 -8.49
C ALA A 74 24.52 3.35 -7.56
N THR A 75 25.84 3.50 -7.47
CA THR A 75 26.45 4.46 -6.52
C THR A 75 26.34 5.89 -7.05
N PRO A 76 25.78 6.83 -6.27
CA PRO A 76 25.72 8.24 -6.63
C PRO A 76 27.08 8.88 -6.97
N ASN A 77 27.09 9.77 -7.96
CA ASN A 77 28.23 10.62 -8.29
C ASN A 77 27.80 12.10 -8.35
N TYR A 78 27.60 12.70 -7.19
CA TYR A 78 27.15 14.09 -7.05
C TYR A 78 28.12 15.13 -7.62
N SER A 79 29.42 14.81 -7.72
CA SER A 79 30.42 15.75 -8.24
C SER A 79 30.34 15.91 -9.76
N SER A 80 29.96 14.84 -10.47
CA SER A 80 29.78 14.87 -11.92
C SER A 80 28.32 15.15 -12.31
N HIS A 81 27.37 14.70 -11.49
CA HIS A 81 25.94 14.77 -11.76
C HIS A 81 25.18 15.13 -10.46
N PRO A 82 24.86 16.42 -10.22
CA PRO A 82 24.22 16.87 -8.99
C PRO A 82 22.87 16.20 -8.67
N ASN A 83 22.15 15.74 -9.70
CA ASN A 83 20.88 15.01 -9.64
C ASN A 83 21.04 13.48 -9.63
N SER A 84 22.22 12.97 -9.24
CA SER A 84 22.53 11.54 -9.12
C SER A 84 21.98 10.93 -7.83
N LEU A 85 20.66 10.79 -7.73
CA LEU A 85 19.97 10.34 -6.51
C LEU A 85 20.37 8.92 -6.05
N ASP A 86 20.39 8.69 -4.73
CA ASP A 86 20.67 7.35 -4.15
C ASP A 86 19.41 6.50 -4.02
N PHE A 87 19.23 5.54 -4.91
CA PHE A 87 18.11 4.58 -4.90
C PHE A 87 18.42 3.26 -4.19
N ARG A 88 19.62 3.10 -3.63
CA ARG A 88 20.05 1.81 -3.09
C ARG A 88 19.33 1.48 -1.78
N THR A 89 18.99 0.21 -1.63
CA THR A 89 18.44 -0.37 -0.40
C THR A 89 19.29 -1.54 0.09
N THR A 90 19.17 -1.85 1.38
CA THR A 90 19.79 -3.05 1.97
C THR A 90 19.23 -4.34 1.35
N GLU A 91 17.94 -4.32 1.04
CA GLU A 91 17.19 -5.39 0.41
C GLU A 91 17.63 -5.58 -1.03
N GLY A 92 17.63 -4.51 -1.84
CA GLY A 92 18.13 -4.56 -3.22
C GLY A 92 19.57 -5.05 -3.30
N SER A 93 20.42 -4.67 -2.35
CA SER A 93 21.81 -5.17 -2.26
C SER A 93 21.87 -6.67 -1.97
N SER A 94 20.99 -7.18 -1.12
CA SER A 94 20.88 -8.60 -0.79
C SER A 94 20.36 -9.41 -1.98
N ILE A 95 19.29 -8.94 -2.64
CA ILE A 95 18.74 -9.55 -3.86
C ILE A 95 19.80 -9.60 -4.94
N ASN A 96 20.51 -8.49 -5.19
CA ASN A 96 21.59 -8.44 -6.16
C ASN A 96 22.71 -9.47 -5.88
N SER A 97 23.14 -9.58 -4.62
CA SER A 97 24.16 -10.56 -4.23
C SER A 97 23.70 -12.01 -4.47
N LEU A 98 22.48 -12.34 -4.07
CA LEU A 98 21.91 -13.68 -4.23
C LEU A 98 21.71 -14.05 -5.70
N SER A 99 21.31 -13.08 -6.52
CA SER A 99 21.06 -13.23 -7.96
C SER A 99 22.34 -13.44 -8.76
N SER A 100 23.48 -12.94 -8.27
CA SER A 100 24.82 -13.11 -8.86
C SER A 100 24.93 -12.66 -10.34
N PRO A 101 24.55 -11.42 -10.68
CA PRO A 101 24.70 -10.89 -12.03
C PRO A 101 26.19 -10.71 -12.40
N THR A 102 26.54 -10.99 -13.67
CA THR A 102 27.89 -10.71 -14.21
C THR A 102 27.97 -9.39 -14.99
N GLY A 103 26.85 -8.65 -15.07
CA GLY A 103 26.72 -7.36 -15.75
C GLY A 103 25.32 -6.76 -15.53
N TYR A 104 25.14 -5.51 -15.95
CA TYR A 104 23.88 -4.77 -15.82
C TYR A 104 23.46 -4.17 -17.18
N PRO A 105 22.16 -4.00 -17.45
CA PRO A 105 21.05 -4.49 -16.62
C PRO A 105 20.96 -6.02 -16.67
N ALA A 106 20.57 -6.60 -15.55
CA ALA A 106 20.23 -8.00 -15.40
C ALA A 106 18.90 -8.09 -14.66
N GLY A 107 18.25 -9.24 -14.67
CA GLY A 107 16.98 -9.37 -13.95
C GLY A 107 16.71 -10.78 -13.49
N ASN A 108 15.89 -10.91 -12.46
CA ASN A 108 15.27 -12.18 -12.11
C ASN A 108 13.83 -12.16 -12.61
N VAL A 109 13.48 -13.10 -13.49
CA VAL A 109 12.09 -13.34 -13.85
C VAL A 109 11.59 -14.48 -12.98
N ASN A 110 10.71 -14.16 -12.03
CA ASN A 110 10.21 -15.06 -10.99
C ASN A 110 11.29 -15.84 -10.24
N ARG A 111 12.53 -15.33 -10.18
CA ARG A 111 13.70 -16.02 -9.61
C ARG A 111 13.91 -17.44 -10.16
N MET A 112 13.45 -17.72 -11.38
CA MET A 112 13.65 -19.01 -12.02
C MET A 112 15.11 -19.21 -12.39
N VAL A 113 15.64 -20.39 -12.08
CA VAL A 113 16.95 -20.83 -12.57
C VAL A 113 16.75 -21.44 -13.95
N THR A 114 17.22 -20.74 -14.99
CA THR A 114 17.01 -21.14 -16.38
C THR A 114 18.34 -21.32 -17.12
N SER A 115 18.28 -21.83 -18.34
CA SER A 115 19.44 -21.87 -19.25
C SER A 115 19.95 -20.47 -19.66
N PHE A 116 19.19 -19.41 -19.38
CA PHE A 116 19.58 -18.02 -19.63
C PHE A 116 20.37 -17.38 -18.48
N ALA A 117 20.62 -18.12 -17.40
CA ALA A 117 21.35 -17.62 -16.24
C ALA A 117 22.77 -17.14 -16.64
N MET A 118 23.12 -15.93 -16.21
CA MET A 118 24.45 -15.33 -16.42
C MET A 118 25.54 -16.04 -15.62
N THR A 119 25.17 -16.59 -14.45
CA THR A 119 26.01 -17.44 -13.62
C THR A 119 25.30 -18.80 -13.47
N PRO A 120 25.97 -19.94 -13.73
CA PRO A 120 25.35 -21.25 -13.61
C PRO A 120 24.71 -21.48 -12.22
N GLY A 121 23.46 -21.95 -12.20
CA GLY A 121 22.72 -22.22 -10.95
C GLY A 121 22.19 -20.97 -10.24
N LYS A 122 22.25 -19.80 -10.88
CA LYS A 122 21.74 -18.53 -10.36
C LYS A 122 20.59 -18.01 -11.22
N THR A 123 19.94 -16.93 -10.77
CA THR A 123 18.69 -16.42 -11.35
C THR A 123 18.89 -15.23 -12.28
N ALA A 124 19.96 -14.45 -12.08
CA ALA A 124 20.20 -13.26 -12.89
C ALA A 124 20.38 -13.65 -14.36
N MET A 125 19.58 -13.05 -15.23
CA MET A 125 19.64 -13.25 -16.68
C MET A 125 19.71 -11.91 -17.41
N SER A 126 20.23 -11.95 -18.64
CA SER A 126 20.23 -10.79 -19.53
C SER A 126 18.81 -10.35 -19.88
N ARG A 127 18.59 -9.03 -19.99
CA ARG A 127 17.33 -8.41 -20.43
C ARG A 127 16.74 -8.97 -21.74
N GLY A 128 17.59 -9.55 -22.59
CA GLY A 128 17.16 -10.20 -23.83
C GLY A 128 16.23 -11.41 -23.61
N SER A 129 16.31 -12.04 -22.44
CA SER A 129 15.55 -13.26 -22.13
C SER A 129 14.25 -13.03 -21.37
N TRP A 130 14.01 -11.82 -20.86
CA TRP A 130 12.91 -11.57 -19.92
C TRP A 130 11.53 -11.88 -20.51
N ALA A 131 11.26 -11.46 -21.74
CA ALA A 131 9.99 -11.73 -22.41
C ALA A 131 9.75 -13.23 -22.62
N THR A 132 10.80 -13.98 -22.98
CA THR A 132 10.73 -15.44 -23.17
C THR A 132 10.41 -16.15 -21.86
N VAL A 133 11.10 -15.79 -20.77
CA VAL A 133 10.86 -16.42 -19.46
C VAL A 133 9.50 -15.99 -18.89
N ALA A 134 9.10 -14.73 -19.06
CA ALA A 134 7.78 -14.25 -18.65
C ALA A 134 6.65 -15.01 -19.36
N SER A 135 6.79 -15.27 -20.66
CA SER A 135 5.86 -16.13 -21.41
C SER A 135 5.72 -17.52 -20.79
N GLN A 136 6.81 -18.12 -20.33
CA GLN A 136 6.76 -19.43 -19.68
C GLN A 136 6.05 -19.36 -18.33
N VAL A 137 6.32 -18.31 -17.54
CA VAL A 137 5.68 -18.10 -16.24
C VAL A 137 4.16 -17.97 -16.38
N PHE A 138 3.66 -17.26 -17.40
CA PHE A 138 2.23 -17.08 -17.59
C PHE A 138 1.46 -18.38 -17.80
N ASP A 139 2.14 -19.45 -18.23
CA ASP A 139 1.58 -20.78 -18.46
C ASP A 139 1.69 -21.70 -17.22
N LEU A 140 2.47 -21.31 -16.21
CA LEU A 140 2.61 -22.09 -14.97
C LEU A 140 1.39 -21.87 -14.07
N PRO A 141 0.83 -22.93 -13.46
CA PRO A 141 -0.23 -22.77 -12.46
C PRO A 141 0.32 -22.12 -11.19
N SER A 142 -0.51 -21.32 -10.54
CA SER A 142 -0.23 -20.85 -9.18
C SER A 142 -1.06 -21.64 -8.16
N PRO A 143 -0.48 -22.05 -7.02
CA PRO A 143 -1.24 -22.71 -5.97
C PRO A 143 -2.10 -21.73 -5.15
N LEU A 144 -1.87 -20.43 -5.27
CA LEU A 144 -2.58 -19.39 -4.54
C LEU A 144 -2.85 -18.14 -5.37
N ASN A 145 -3.84 -17.36 -4.93
CA ASN A 145 -4.05 -15.99 -5.37
C ASN A 145 -3.64 -15.02 -4.26
N LEU A 146 -3.29 -13.79 -4.65
CA LEU A 146 -2.98 -12.69 -3.74
C LEU A 146 -3.84 -11.46 -4.10
N ALA A 147 -4.23 -10.69 -3.09
CA ALA A 147 -4.83 -9.37 -3.24
C ALA A 147 -4.22 -8.39 -2.24
N ILE A 148 -4.22 -7.12 -2.58
CA ILE A 148 -3.67 -6.04 -1.76
C ILE A 148 -4.67 -4.90 -1.72
N GLU A 149 -4.84 -4.34 -0.52
CA GLU A 149 -5.37 -3.01 -0.30
C GLU A 149 -4.30 -2.18 0.41
N ALA A 150 -4.03 -0.98 -0.11
CA ALA A 150 -3.05 -0.07 0.47
C ALA A 150 -3.62 1.34 0.56
N HIS A 151 -3.63 1.91 1.76
CA HIS A 151 -4.25 3.20 2.02
C HIS A 151 -3.32 4.14 2.76
N TYR A 152 -3.02 5.29 2.16
CA TYR A 152 -2.45 6.40 2.92
C TYR A 152 -3.55 7.10 3.68
N ILE A 153 -3.37 7.26 5.00
CA ILE A 153 -4.35 7.92 5.85
C ILE A 153 -3.90 9.37 6.06
N THR A 154 -4.56 10.31 5.37
CA THR A 154 -4.22 11.73 5.40
C THR A 154 -4.13 12.27 6.83
N GLY A 155 -3.03 12.95 7.17
CA GLY A 155 -2.81 13.52 8.50
C GLY A 155 -2.15 12.58 9.52
N THR A 156 -2.02 11.28 9.24
CA THR A 156 -1.29 10.34 10.12
C THR A 156 0.13 10.05 9.67
N ASN A 157 0.46 10.40 8.41
CA ASN A 157 1.69 10.00 7.74
C ASN A 157 1.94 8.48 7.72
N LYS A 158 0.87 7.68 7.66
CA LYS A 158 0.93 6.21 7.62
C LYS A 158 0.21 5.67 6.40
N ILE A 159 0.81 4.64 5.83
CA ILE A 159 0.20 3.74 4.86
C ILE A 159 -0.20 2.47 5.62
N TYR A 160 -1.49 2.14 5.57
CA TYR A 160 -1.99 0.84 5.98
C TYR A 160 -1.93 -0.11 4.80
N VAL A 161 -1.29 -1.26 4.98
CA VAL A 161 -1.20 -2.31 3.97
C VAL A 161 -1.94 -3.54 4.49
N HIS A 162 -2.87 -4.06 3.70
CA HIS A 162 -3.58 -5.31 3.94
C HIS A 162 -3.37 -6.22 2.73
N VAL A 163 -2.96 -7.45 3.01
CA VAL A 163 -2.71 -8.48 2.02
C VAL A 163 -3.56 -9.68 2.37
N GLU A 164 -4.30 -10.18 1.39
CA GLU A 164 -5.03 -11.44 1.48
C GLU A 164 -4.38 -12.47 0.55
N GLY A 165 -4.30 -13.71 1.01
CA GLY A 165 -3.91 -14.84 0.18
C GLY A 165 -4.87 -16.01 0.33
N TYR A 166 -5.18 -16.66 -0.78
CA TYR A 166 -6.06 -17.83 -0.81
C TYR A 166 -5.45 -18.95 -1.63
N TYR A 167 -5.26 -20.11 -1.03
CA TYR A 167 -4.73 -21.29 -1.70
C TYR A 167 -5.82 -22.00 -2.50
N THR A 168 -5.69 -22.04 -3.83
CA THR A 168 -6.60 -22.74 -4.73
C THR A 168 -6.24 -24.21 -4.91
N SER A 169 -5.00 -24.59 -4.58
CA SER A 169 -4.54 -25.98 -4.47
C SER A 169 -3.55 -26.11 -3.31
N ASN A 170 -3.15 -27.33 -2.97
CA ASN A 170 -2.12 -27.55 -1.95
C ASN A 170 -0.79 -26.97 -2.44
N GLY A 171 -0.11 -26.20 -1.59
CA GLY A 171 1.30 -25.88 -1.72
C GLY A 171 2.18 -27.11 -1.48
N THR A 172 3.47 -26.96 -1.77
CA THR A 172 4.47 -28.04 -1.69
C THR A 172 5.23 -28.05 -0.37
N GLY A 173 5.09 -26.99 0.44
CA GLY A 173 5.78 -26.82 1.72
C GLY A 173 5.34 -25.54 2.43
N ASP A 174 6.29 -24.92 3.11
CA ASP A 174 6.14 -23.58 3.66
C ASP A 174 6.40 -22.54 2.56
N ASP A 175 5.55 -21.52 2.47
CA ASP A 175 5.74 -20.42 1.53
C ASP A 175 6.17 -19.14 2.27
N TYR A 176 6.73 -18.18 1.53
CA TYR A 176 7.31 -16.97 2.11
C TYR A 176 6.77 -15.72 1.41
N LEU A 177 6.02 -14.93 2.17
CA LEU A 177 5.39 -13.68 1.72
C LEU A 177 6.43 -12.56 1.73
N THR A 178 6.60 -11.88 0.61
CA THR A 178 7.34 -10.62 0.55
C THR A 178 6.41 -9.46 0.20
N VAL A 179 6.44 -8.40 1.00
CA VAL A 179 5.71 -7.15 0.76
C VAL A 179 6.71 -6.03 0.55
N ALA A 180 6.71 -5.44 -0.64
CA ALA A 180 7.65 -4.42 -1.09
C ALA A 180 6.94 -3.08 -1.30
N VAL A 181 7.58 -2.01 -0.83
CA VAL A 181 7.20 -0.62 -1.12
C VAL A 181 8.00 -0.15 -2.32
N LEU A 182 7.32 0.35 -3.34
CA LEU A 182 7.90 0.92 -4.55
C LEU A 182 7.51 2.40 -4.65
N GLN A 183 8.27 3.18 -5.43
CA GLN A 183 7.89 4.53 -5.82
C GLN A 183 8.20 4.80 -7.30
N ASP A 184 7.25 5.45 -7.96
CA ASP A 184 7.31 5.90 -9.35
C ASP A 184 7.75 7.36 -9.49
N ASN A 185 7.88 7.80 -10.74
CA ASN A 185 8.00 9.21 -11.12
C ASN A 185 9.16 9.97 -10.43
N ILE A 186 10.28 9.28 -10.19
CA ILE A 186 11.46 9.92 -9.61
C ILE A 186 12.40 10.36 -10.72
N ASP A 187 12.42 11.66 -11.02
CA ASP A 187 13.27 12.23 -12.06
C ASP A 187 14.70 12.46 -11.53
N GLY A 188 15.71 12.01 -12.27
CA GLY A 188 17.11 12.20 -11.90
C GLY A 188 18.11 11.77 -12.99
N TYR A 189 19.39 11.77 -12.64
CA TYR A 189 20.44 11.34 -13.55
C TYR A 189 20.37 9.84 -13.85
N GLN A 190 20.57 9.50 -15.12
CA GLN A 190 20.77 8.15 -15.61
C GLN A 190 21.74 8.18 -16.79
N SER A 191 22.80 7.39 -16.75
CA SER A 191 23.62 7.13 -17.94
C SER A 191 22.80 6.44 -19.01
N ASP A 192 22.96 6.86 -20.27
CA ASP A 192 22.31 6.28 -21.44
C ASP A 192 23.32 6.19 -22.60
N TYR A 193 23.48 5.01 -23.20
CA TYR A 193 24.36 4.76 -24.35
C TYR A 193 23.64 4.81 -25.70
N GLY A 194 22.37 5.21 -25.72
CA GLY A 194 21.57 5.37 -26.91
C GLY A 194 21.90 6.63 -27.72
N SER A 195 21.37 6.68 -28.94
CA SER A 195 21.41 7.85 -29.80
C SER A 195 20.03 8.08 -30.42
N PRO A 196 19.21 9.04 -29.93
CA PRO A 196 19.50 9.98 -28.84
C PRO A 196 19.41 9.37 -27.43
N TYR A 197 18.55 8.37 -27.22
CA TYR A 197 18.33 7.67 -25.93
C TYR A 197 17.83 6.25 -26.19
N LEU A 198 18.13 5.31 -25.29
CA LEU A 198 17.61 3.95 -25.36
C LEU A 198 16.14 3.87 -24.96
N TYR A 199 15.69 4.74 -24.05
CA TYR A 199 14.28 4.82 -23.68
C TYR A 199 13.74 6.27 -23.64
N PRO A 200 13.45 6.85 -24.82
CA PRO A 200 13.03 8.25 -24.92
C PRO A 200 11.78 8.62 -24.13
N ALA A 201 10.83 7.69 -23.90
CA ALA A 201 9.58 7.98 -23.20
C ALA A 201 9.77 8.29 -21.71
N ARG A 202 10.92 7.93 -21.12
CA ARG A 202 11.27 8.26 -19.73
C ARG A 202 12.14 9.52 -19.61
N ILE A 203 12.57 10.12 -20.72
CA ILE A 203 13.34 11.37 -20.70
C ILE A 203 12.41 12.56 -20.52
N GLN A 204 12.70 13.37 -19.51
CA GLN A 204 11.94 14.57 -19.16
C GLN A 204 12.41 15.79 -19.95
N PRO A 205 11.59 16.85 -20.05
CA PRO A 205 11.97 18.08 -20.76
C PRO A 205 13.25 18.75 -20.24
N ASN A 206 13.60 18.54 -18.98
CA ASN A 206 14.83 19.05 -18.37
C ASN A 206 16.07 18.16 -18.64
N GLY A 207 15.90 17.04 -19.35
CA GLY A 207 16.94 16.07 -19.65
C GLY A 207 17.10 14.96 -18.63
N ASP A 208 16.38 15.00 -17.51
CA ASP A 208 16.41 13.94 -16.49
C ASP A 208 15.72 12.68 -17.00
N TYR A 209 16.13 11.54 -16.45
CA TYR A 209 15.47 10.27 -16.69
C TYR A 209 14.53 9.96 -15.53
N ARG A 210 13.30 9.59 -15.88
CA ARG A 210 12.26 9.19 -14.93
C ARG A 210 12.41 7.74 -14.52
N GLN A 211 12.75 7.52 -13.26
CA GLN A 211 12.76 6.21 -12.63
C GLN A 211 11.35 5.81 -12.21
N MET A 212 11.03 4.53 -12.41
CA MET A 212 9.73 3.92 -12.10
C MET A 212 9.97 2.65 -11.28
N ASP A 213 8.95 2.22 -10.53
CA ASP A 213 8.94 0.98 -9.76
C ASP A 213 10.20 0.80 -8.86
N VAL A 214 10.75 1.91 -8.35
CA VAL A 214 12.00 1.93 -7.59
C VAL A 214 11.77 1.28 -6.23
N LEU A 215 12.54 0.24 -5.91
CA LEU A 215 12.44 -0.41 -4.60
C LEU A 215 12.80 0.57 -3.49
N ARG A 216 11.85 0.81 -2.58
CA ARG A 216 12.04 1.63 -1.39
C ARG A 216 12.34 0.75 -0.17
N LYS A 217 11.58 -0.31 0.07
CA LYS A 217 11.71 -1.14 1.27
C LYS A 217 11.01 -2.48 1.13
N TYR A 218 11.49 -3.52 1.81
CA TYR A 218 10.63 -4.66 2.15
C TYR A 218 10.04 -4.49 3.57
N LEU A 219 8.72 -4.62 3.68
CA LEU A 219 8.00 -4.55 4.97
C LEU A 219 8.06 -5.87 5.74
N THR A 220 8.16 -6.99 5.03
CA THR A 220 8.32 -8.31 5.61
C THR A 220 9.77 -8.57 5.99
N THR A 221 9.97 -9.21 7.14
CA THR A 221 11.28 -9.67 7.59
C THR A 221 11.25 -11.18 7.89
N PRO A 222 12.29 -11.96 7.56
CA PRO A 222 13.56 -11.55 6.94
C PRO A 222 13.42 -11.13 5.45
N VAL A 223 14.51 -10.68 4.83
CA VAL A 223 14.56 -10.17 3.43
C VAL A 223 14.02 -11.16 2.38
N LEU A 224 14.03 -12.46 2.70
CA LEU A 224 13.51 -13.54 1.83
C LEU A 224 12.04 -13.89 2.13
N GLY A 225 11.35 -13.03 2.85
CA GLY A 225 9.93 -13.13 3.12
C GLY A 225 9.62 -13.66 4.52
N GLN A 226 8.40 -13.36 4.94
CA GLN A 226 7.79 -13.88 6.17
C GLN A 226 7.13 -15.22 5.88
N LYS A 227 7.39 -16.21 6.73
CA LYS A 227 6.87 -17.56 6.60
C LYS A 227 5.33 -17.61 6.71
N ILE A 228 4.69 -18.31 5.79
CA ILE A 228 3.29 -18.74 5.79
C ILE A 228 3.24 -20.27 5.86
N SER A 229 2.81 -20.81 7.00
CA SER A 229 2.85 -22.25 7.26
C SER A 229 1.59 -23.02 6.85
N THR A 230 0.53 -22.33 6.45
CA THR A 230 -0.77 -22.96 6.13
C THR A 230 -1.07 -22.86 4.65
N THR A 231 -0.50 -23.79 3.89
CA THR A 231 -0.52 -23.82 2.43
C THR A 231 -1.49 -24.88 1.86
N ALA A 232 -2.40 -25.41 2.68
CA ALA A 232 -3.40 -26.39 2.25
C ALA A 232 -4.46 -25.77 1.33
N ALA A 233 -4.99 -26.52 0.37
CA ALA A 233 -6.06 -26.04 -0.50
C ALA A 233 -7.24 -25.49 0.30
N LYS A 234 -7.78 -24.35 -0.16
CA LYS A 234 -8.83 -23.55 0.48
C LYS A 234 -8.44 -22.88 1.79
N SER A 235 -7.16 -22.91 2.17
CA SER A 235 -6.67 -22.07 3.25
C SER A 235 -6.63 -20.61 2.83
N PHE A 236 -6.75 -19.75 3.82
CA PHE A 236 -6.75 -18.30 3.71
C PHE A 236 -5.79 -17.73 4.74
N PHE A 237 -5.10 -16.65 4.39
CA PHE A 237 -4.32 -15.87 5.34
C PHE A 237 -4.49 -14.38 5.08
N GLU A 238 -4.27 -13.61 6.14
CA GLU A 238 -4.19 -12.16 6.09
C GLU A 238 -2.87 -11.71 6.67
N TRP A 239 -2.34 -10.64 6.09
CA TRP A 239 -1.19 -9.92 6.62
C TRP A 239 -1.47 -8.43 6.57
N THR A 240 -1.27 -7.75 7.69
CA THR A 240 -1.52 -6.31 7.79
C THR A 240 -0.34 -5.61 8.45
N GLN A 241 0.02 -4.43 7.97
CA GLN A 241 1.09 -3.63 8.55
C GLN A 241 0.83 -2.14 8.32
N GLU A 242 1.05 -1.34 9.37
CA GLU A 242 1.22 0.10 9.21
C GLU A 242 2.67 0.41 8.85
N TYR A 243 2.85 1.27 7.86
CA TYR A 243 4.15 1.74 7.41
C TYR A 243 4.16 3.26 7.40
N THR A 244 5.15 3.87 8.06
CA THR A 244 5.44 5.30 7.91
C THR A 244 6.46 5.46 6.78
N PRO A 245 6.08 6.07 5.64
CA PRO A 245 7.01 6.35 4.56
C PRO A 245 8.21 7.13 5.09
N ALA A 246 9.40 6.62 4.79
CA ALA A 246 10.66 7.23 5.17
C ALA A 246 11.50 7.45 3.91
N GLN A 247 12.28 8.53 3.92
CA GLN A 247 13.27 8.74 2.87
C GLN A 247 14.28 7.57 2.87
N ILE A 248 14.49 7.00 1.69
CA ILE A 248 15.59 6.09 1.39
C ILE A 248 16.53 6.83 0.48
N GLY A 249 17.78 6.98 0.93
CA GLY A 249 18.72 7.95 0.39
C GLY A 249 18.43 9.37 0.92
N PRO A 250 19.45 10.24 1.00
CA PRO A 250 19.27 11.61 1.48
C PRO A 250 18.42 12.48 0.53
N ASP A 251 18.33 12.10 -0.75
CA ASP A 251 17.91 13.00 -1.82
C ASP A 251 16.62 12.59 -2.53
N VAL A 252 15.98 11.48 -2.10
CA VAL A 252 14.74 11.00 -2.73
C VAL A 252 13.54 11.33 -1.86
N ALA A 253 12.76 12.31 -2.30
CA ALA A 253 11.49 12.67 -1.67
C ALA A 253 10.52 11.49 -1.63
N VAL A 254 9.71 11.44 -0.58
CA VAL A 254 8.54 10.58 -0.52
C VAL A 254 7.38 11.32 -1.17
N VAL A 255 6.76 10.72 -2.18
CA VAL A 255 5.56 11.25 -2.84
C VAL A 255 4.51 10.16 -2.80
N ILE A 256 3.49 10.33 -1.97
CA ILE A 256 2.48 9.29 -1.68
C ILE A 256 1.76 8.82 -2.94
N ASP A 257 1.36 9.76 -3.81
CA ASP A 257 0.65 9.49 -5.06
C ASP A 257 1.46 8.61 -6.03
N ASP A 258 2.78 8.57 -5.85
CA ASP A 258 3.69 7.75 -6.66
C ASP A 258 4.06 6.43 -5.96
N MET A 259 3.53 6.14 -4.77
CA MET A 259 3.86 4.93 -4.03
C MET A 259 2.99 3.73 -4.44
N LYS A 260 3.61 2.55 -4.45
CA LYS A 260 2.93 1.28 -4.70
C LYS A 260 3.35 0.23 -3.70
N ILE A 261 2.48 -0.75 -3.52
CA ILE A 261 2.78 -1.98 -2.77
C ILE A 261 2.79 -3.14 -3.75
N ALA A 262 3.94 -3.79 -3.88
CA ALA A 262 4.11 -5.04 -4.60
C ALA A 262 4.18 -6.19 -3.60
N VAL A 263 3.45 -7.27 -3.86
CA VAL A 263 3.48 -8.48 -3.02
C VAL A 263 3.76 -9.68 -3.89
N PHE A 264 4.61 -10.57 -3.40
CA PHE A 264 4.84 -11.85 -4.05
C PHE A 264 5.07 -12.96 -3.03
N MET A 265 4.86 -14.20 -3.49
CA MET A 265 5.05 -15.41 -2.69
C MET A 265 6.15 -16.25 -3.31
N THR A 266 7.04 -16.83 -2.49
CA THR A 266 8.02 -17.84 -2.92
C THR A 266 7.78 -19.18 -2.26
N GLU A 267 8.13 -20.27 -2.94
CA GLU A 267 8.15 -21.63 -2.38
C GLU A 267 9.40 -21.84 -1.54
N ASP A 268 9.30 -22.54 -0.41
CA ASP A 268 10.43 -22.94 0.45
C ASP A 268 11.26 -21.77 1.02
N ALA A 269 12.06 -22.11 2.04
CA ALA A 269 12.97 -21.14 2.64
C ALA A 269 14.13 -20.82 1.70
N GLY A 270 14.41 -19.53 1.49
CA GLY A 270 15.62 -19.08 0.80
C GLY A 270 15.33 -18.22 -0.42
N PHE A 271 16.28 -18.21 -1.35
CA PHE A 271 16.19 -17.41 -2.58
C PHE A 271 15.68 -18.31 -3.72
N THR A 272 14.38 -18.56 -3.68
CA THR A 272 13.66 -19.56 -4.47
C THR A 272 12.68 -18.90 -5.43
N GLU A 273 12.04 -19.71 -6.27
CA GLU A 273 11.11 -19.24 -7.30
C GLU A 273 9.90 -18.51 -6.70
N ILE A 274 9.48 -17.46 -7.40
CA ILE A 274 8.26 -16.71 -7.10
C ILE A 274 7.07 -17.39 -7.78
N ILE A 275 6.09 -17.78 -6.97
CA ILE A 275 4.93 -18.58 -7.41
C ILE A 275 3.69 -17.75 -7.74
N THR A 276 3.60 -16.51 -7.29
CA THR A 276 2.66 -15.50 -7.81
C THR A 276 2.98 -14.14 -7.20
N ALA A 277 2.35 -13.10 -7.74
CA ALA A 277 2.49 -11.74 -7.28
C ALA A 277 1.27 -10.89 -7.63
N THR A 278 1.16 -9.73 -6.98
CA THR A 278 0.24 -8.67 -7.34
C THR A 278 0.82 -7.33 -6.91
N VAL A 279 0.31 -6.23 -7.45
CA VAL A 279 0.74 -4.87 -7.12
C VAL A 279 -0.48 -3.95 -7.09
N ALA A 280 -0.50 -3.03 -6.16
CA ALA A 280 -1.53 -2.00 -6.05
C ALA A 280 -0.89 -0.64 -5.79
N ASP A 281 -1.46 0.41 -6.36
CA ASP A 281 -1.11 1.78 -6.01
C ASP A 281 -1.60 2.09 -4.58
N VAL A 282 -0.92 3.01 -3.90
CA VAL A 282 -1.36 3.48 -2.59
C VAL A 282 -2.48 4.49 -2.78
N GLU A 283 -3.70 4.14 -2.35
CA GLU A 283 -4.84 5.05 -2.44
C GLU A 283 -4.84 6.01 -1.26
N GLU A 284 -4.92 7.32 -1.53
CA GLU A 284 -5.19 8.27 -0.47
C GLU A 284 -6.63 8.07 0.02
N ARG A 285 -6.75 7.73 1.30
CA ARG A 285 -8.01 7.82 2.02
C ARG A 285 -7.88 9.01 2.97
N PRO A 286 -8.88 9.91 3.00
CA PRO A 286 -8.95 10.81 4.15
C PRO A 286 -8.94 9.94 5.40
N VAL A 287 -8.54 10.49 6.54
CA VAL A 287 -9.05 9.93 7.79
C VAL A 287 -10.56 9.80 7.62
N GLY A 288 -11.02 8.56 7.38
CA GLY A 288 -12.41 8.26 7.58
C GLY A 288 -12.72 8.74 8.98
N ILE A 289 -13.96 9.12 9.23
CA ILE A 289 -14.43 9.24 10.61
C ILE A 289 -14.49 7.80 11.16
N ASN A 290 -13.35 7.12 11.25
CA ASN A 290 -13.09 6.24 12.35
C ASN A 290 -13.06 7.19 13.52
N GLU A 291 -14.13 7.13 14.29
CA GLU A 291 -14.19 7.65 15.64
C GLU A 291 -13.00 7.04 16.38
N THR A 292 -11.84 7.70 16.30
CA THR A 292 -10.90 7.67 17.41
C THR A 292 -11.75 8.06 18.60
N ASN A 293 -11.94 7.14 19.56
CA ASN A 293 -12.64 7.34 20.82
C ASN A 293 -11.88 8.38 21.68
N ALA A 294 -11.62 9.57 21.12
CA ALA A 294 -11.07 10.71 21.83
C ALA A 294 -12.08 11.24 22.85
N LEU A 295 -13.37 10.99 22.60
CA LEU A 295 -14.48 11.23 23.52
C LEU A 295 -15.35 9.98 23.61
N ASN A 296 -15.51 9.45 24.82
CA ASN A 296 -16.44 8.36 25.08
C ASN A 296 -17.88 8.89 25.14
N ASP A 297 -18.87 8.06 24.77
CA ASP A 297 -20.30 8.36 24.90
C ASP A 297 -20.76 9.66 24.21
N LEU A 298 -20.09 10.09 23.13
CA LEU A 298 -20.45 11.30 22.39
C LEU A 298 -21.87 11.19 21.80
N SER A 299 -22.77 12.04 22.30
CA SER A 299 -24.16 12.14 21.84
C SER A 299 -24.55 13.59 21.60
N ILE A 300 -25.42 13.82 20.61
CA ILE A 300 -26.00 15.15 20.35
C ILE A 300 -27.52 15.03 20.39
N TYR A 301 -28.15 15.71 21.34
CA TYR A 301 -29.59 15.59 21.55
C TYR A 301 -30.25 16.92 21.96
N PRO A 302 -31.53 17.15 21.58
CA PRO A 302 -32.30 16.33 20.63
C PRO A 302 -31.72 16.42 19.21
N ASN A 303 -31.95 15.38 18.39
CA ASN A 303 -31.66 15.41 16.96
C ASN A 303 -32.79 14.64 16.23
N PRO A 304 -33.66 15.30 15.44
CA PRO A 304 -33.61 16.71 15.06
C PRO A 304 -33.83 17.70 16.22
N PHE A 305 -33.26 18.90 16.14
CA PHE A 305 -33.47 19.98 17.10
C PHE A 305 -34.18 21.19 16.48
N GLN A 306 -34.83 22.02 17.31
CA GLN A 306 -35.56 23.22 16.86
C GLN A 306 -34.75 24.51 17.07
N ASN A 307 -34.29 24.76 18.30
CA ASN A 307 -33.52 25.97 18.64
C ASN A 307 -32.12 25.63 19.14
N ASN A 308 -32.01 24.63 20.02
CA ASN A 308 -30.74 24.20 20.57
C ASN A 308 -30.63 22.67 20.63
N ALA A 309 -29.38 22.18 20.61
CA ALA A 309 -29.03 20.81 20.93
C ALA A 309 -27.90 20.81 21.95
N THR A 310 -27.74 19.71 22.68
CA THR A 310 -26.65 19.49 23.62
C THR A 310 -25.71 18.45 23.05
N ILE A 311 -24.43 18.79 22.96
CA ILE A 311 -23.33 17.85 22.72
C ILE A 311 -22.88 17.35 24.09
N ASP A 312 -23.03 16.07 24.37
CA ASP A 312 -22.69 15.41 25.63
C ASP A 312 -21.58 14.39 25.37
N PHE A 313 -20.51 14.43 26.14
CA PHE A 313 -19.34 13.59 25.93
C PHE A 313 -18.53 13.37 27.20
N ASN A 314 -17.77 12.28 27.25
CA ASN A 314 -16.87 11.93 28.35
C ASN A 314 -15.40 11.95 27.93
N LEU A 315 -14.54 12.41 28.84
CA LEU A 315 -13.09 12.50 28.70
C LEU A 315 -12.36 11.58 29.68
N ASP A 316 -11.53 10.68 29.16
CA ASP A 316 -10.64 9.82 29.98
C ASP A 316 -9.35 10.54 30.41
N LYS A 317 -8.98 11.63 29.72
CA LYS A 317 -7.85 12.50 30.05
C LYS A 317 -8.22 13.97 29.84
N SER A 318 -7.52 14.87 30.52
CA SER A 318 -7.64 16.31 30.25
C SER A 318 -7.03 16.61 28.88
N GLN A 319 -7.75 17.34 28.03
CA GLN A 319 -7.28 17.73 26.69
C GLN A 319 -8.00 18.97 26.17
N GLU A 320 -7.39 19.62 25.19
CA GLU A 320 -8.01 20.74 24.48
C GLU A 320 -9.09 20.25 23.48
N ILE A 321 -10.28 20.85 23.53
CA ILE A 321 -11.40 20.54 22.64
C ILE A 321 -11.88 21.81 21.94
N ALA A 322 -12.01 21.74 20.61
CA ALA A 322 -12.66 22.75 19.78
C ALA A 322 -13.87 22.15 19.05
N VAL A 323 -14.94 22.93 18.89
CA VAL A 323 -16.15 22.48 18.17
C VAL A 323 -16.46 23.43 17.03
N ASN A 324 -16.60 22.90 15.82
CA ASN A 324 -16.94 23.66 14.62
C ASN A 324 -18.23 23.11 14.01
N PHE A 325 -19.08 24.00 13.51
CA PHE A 325 -20.36 23.65 12.92
C PHE A 325 -20.40 24.06 11.45
N PHE A 326 -20.74 23.13 10.57
CA PHE A 326 -20.68 23.30 9.11
C PHE A 326 -22.04 23.07 8.48
N ASP A 327 -22.35 23.85 7.44
CA ASP A 327 -23.42 23.50 6.51
C ASP A 327 -22.95 22.41 5.51
N VAL A 328 -23.88 21.93 4.65
CA VAL A 328 -23.58 20.89 3.65
C VAL A 328 -22.58 21.31 2.58
N THR A 329 -22.25 22.59 2.46
CA THR A 329 -21.24 23.11 1.52
C THR A 329 -19.84 23.17 2.14
N GLY A 330 -19.71 22.81 3.42
CA GLY A 330 -18.45 22.88 4.18
C GLY A 330 -18.16 24.27 4.74
N LYS A 331 -19.12 25.21 4.70
CA LYS A 331 -18.95 26.54 5.29
C LYS A 331 -19.17 26.47 6.80
N VAL A 332 -18.22 27.03 7.57
CA VAL A 332 -18.36 27.19 9.02
C VAL A 332 -19.49 28.20 9.32
N VAL A 333 -20.53 27.74 10.01
CA VAL A 333 -21.68 28.56 10.41
C VAL A 333 -21.63 28.97 11.88
N GLN A 334 -20.89 28.23 12.71
CA GLN A 334 -20.65 28.54 14.13
C GLN A 334 -19.39 27.80 14.61
N SER A 335 -18.66 28.39 15.56
CA SER A 335 -17.55 27.71 16.25
C SER A 335 -17.60 28.01 17.74
N VAL A 336 -17.25 27.01 18.56
CA VAL A 336 -16.95 27.17 19.97
C VAL A 336 -15.44 27.28 20.10
N PRO A 337 -14.90 28.35 20.72
CA PRO A 337 -13.47 28.52 20.91
C PRO A 337 -12.84 27.32 21.63
N SER A 338 -11.63 26.99 21.20
CA SER A 338 -10.84 25.91 21.79
C SER A 338 -10.62 26.15 23.28
N THR A 339 -10.93 25.15 24.12
CA THR A 339 -10.80 25.23 25.57
C THR A 339 -10.31 23.89 26.12
N VAL A 340 -9.48 23.94 27.18
CA VAL A 340 -9.04 22.73 27.89
C VAL A 340 -10.16 22.21 28.79
N TYR A 341 -10.58 20.97 28.57
CA TYR A 341 -11.55 20.27 29.41
C TYR A 341 -10.84 19.21 30.26
N ASN A 342 -11.21 19.12 31.54
CA ASN A 342 -10.66 18.13 32.47
C ASN A 342 -11.27 16.74 32.24
N VAL A 343 -10.73 15.70 32.89
CA VAL A 343 -11.33 14.35 32.92
C VAL A 343 -12.80 14.40 33.41
N GLY A 344 -13.68 13.63 32.77
CA GLY A 344 -15.09 13.50 33.16
C GLY A 344 -16.10 13.88 32.08
N ASN A 345 -17.37 14.03 32.48
CA ASN A 345 -18.47 14.34 31.58
C ASN A 345 -18.60 15.85 31.34
N HIS A 346 -18.84 16.23 30.08
CA HIS A 346 -18.98 17.62 29.65
C HIS A 346 -20.17 17.79 28.72
N LYS A 347 -20.75 18.99 28.74
CA LYS A 347 -21.87 19.38 27.89
C LYS A 347 -21.60 20.71 27.22
N ILE A 348 -21.78 20.76 25.90
CA ILE A 348 -21.68 21.98 25.10
C ILE A 348 -23.04 22.23 24.45
N ASN A 349 -23.54 23.46 24.59
CA ASN A 349 -24.79 23.87 23.95
C ASN A 349 -24.53 24.32 22.51
N LEU A 350 -25.23 23.70 21.56
CA LEU A 350 -25.28 24.07 20.16
C LEU A 350 -26.51 24.97 19.92
N ASP A 351 -26.30 26.19 19.45
CA ASP A 351 -27.37 27.18 19.23
C ASP A 351 -27.69 27.35 17.74
N GLY A 352 -28.81 26.82 17.30
CA GLY A 352 -29.32 26.93 15.92
C GLY A 352 -30.29 28.07 15.69
N THR A 353 -30.49 28.97 16.67
CA THR A 353 -31.54 30.01 16.61
C THR A 353 -31.43 30.89 15.36
N ASN A 354 -30.21 31.17 14.89
CA ASN A 354 -29.97 32.01 13.71
C ASN A 354 -29.69 31.23 12.41
N LEU A 355 -29.85 29.90 12.43
CA LEU A 355 -29.58 29.03 11.28
C LEU A 355 -30.88 28.61 10.58
N GLN A 356 -30.80 28.26 9.30
CA GLN A 356 -31.96 27.77 8.54
C GLN A 356 -32.21 26.29 8.82
N SER A 357 -33.46 25.82 8.69
CA SER A 357 -33.75 24.38 8.75
C SER A 357 -32.94 23.63 7.68
N GLY A 358 -32.29 22.54 8.06
CA GLY A 358 -31.36 21.84 7.17
C GLY A 358 -30.48 20.81 7.88
N VAL A 359 -29.63 20.17 7.09
CA VAL A 359 -28.60 19.24 7.57
C VAL A 359 -27.33 20.02 7.85
N TYR A 360 -26.70 19.70 8.98
CA TYR A 360 -25.43 20.29 9.39
C TYR A 360 -24.49 19.21 9.95
N TYR A 361 -23.21 19.55 10.04
CA TYR A 361 -22.17 18.69 10.58
C TYR A 361 -21.46 19.38 11.73
N VAL A 362 -21.43 18.72 12.89
CA VAL A 362 -20.67 19.14 14.07
C VAL A 362 -19.35 18.41 14.07
N ASN A 363 -18.25 19.13 13.93
CA ASN A 363 -16.89 18.64 14.04
C ASN A 363 -16.34 18.97 15.44
N ILE A 364 -15.83 17.97 16.14
CA ILE A 364 -15.20 18.10 17.45
C ILE A 364 -13.75 17.68 17.29
N VAL A 365 -12.86 18.63 17.49
CA VAL A 365 -11.41 18.47 17.37
C VAL A 365 -10.84 18.30 18.78
N ALA A 366 -10.15 17.20 19.00
CA ALA A 366 -9.43 16.85 20.21
C ALA A 366 -7.95 16.61 19.88
N GLU A 367 -7.08 16.51 20.90
CA GLU A 367 -5.65 16.20 20.70
C GLU A 367 -5.45 14.85 19.98
N ASP A 368 -6.31 13.87 20.29
CA ASP A 368 -6.21 12.49 19.80
C ASP A 368 -6.99 12.23 18.50
N GLY A 369 -7.67 13.24 17.95
CA GLY A 369 -8.39 13.09 16.70
C GLY A 369 -9.57 14.03 16.50
N ILE A 370 -10.27 13.80 15.40
CA ILE A 370 -11.38 14.64 14.93
C ILE A 370 -12.63 13.75 14.80
N MET A 371 -13.73 14.13 15.43
CA MET A 371 -15.01 13.45 15.31
C MET A 371 -16.05 14.34 14.64
N THR A 372 -16.82 13.78 13.70
CA THR A 372 -17.90 14.52 13.04
C THR A 372 -19.25 13.84 13.25
N ARG A 373 -20.28 14.62 13.57
CA ARG A 373 -21.66 14.17 13.77
C ARG A 373 -22.62 14.95 12.89
N LYS A 374 -23.47 14.23 12.15
CA LYS A 374 -24.58 14.83 11.39
C LYS A 374 -25.73 15.18 12.34
N VAL A 375 -26.23 16.41 12.24
CA VAL A 375 -27.41 16.88 12.97
C VAL A 375 -28.41 17.53 12.02
N VAL A 376 -29.68 17.49 12.40
CA VAL A 376 -30.80 18.04 11.63
C VAL A 376 -31.46 19.15 12.43
N LEU A 377 -31.47 20.36 11.88
CA LEU A 377 -32.21 21.50 12.42
C LEU A 377 -33.56 21.59 11.70
N ASN A 378 -34.66 21.54 12.46
CA ASN A 378 -36.02 21.62 11.92
C ASN A 378 -36.88 22.54 12.79
N LYS A 379 -37.05 23.79 12.35
CA LYS A 379 -37.85 24.83 13.02
C LYS A 379 -39.34 24.72 12.79
#